data_AF-I8VUS4-F1
#
_entry.id   AF-I8VUS4-F1
#
_cell.length_a   1.000
_cell.length_b   1.000
_cell.length_c   1.000
_cell.angle_alpha   90.00
_cell.angle_beta   90.00
_cell.angle_gamma   90.00
#
_symmetry.space_group_name_H-M   'P 1'
#
loop_
_entity.id
_entity.type
_entity.pdbx_description
1 polymer ?
#
loop_
_entity_poly.entity_id
_entity_poly.type
_entity_poly.pdbx_seq_one_letter_code
_entity_poly.pdbx_strand_id
1 'polypeptide(L)' 'MKKGDKVREIGDTLTGTIVYIANGYADVKYPNMKGVCSLPVQFLEKV' A
#
# COMPACT_ATOMS: atom_id res chain seq x y z
N MET A 1 -6.70 -3.70 6.91
CA MET A 1 -5.29 -3.47 6.57
C MET A 1 -4.57 -2.87 7.74
N LYS A 2 -3.30 -3.21 7.96
CA LYS A 2 -2.45 -2.67 9.03
C LYS A 2 -0.99 -2.56 8.56
N LYS A 3 -0.16 -1.82 9.30
CA LYS A 3 1.30 -1.77 9.08
C LYS A 3 1.87 -3.19 9.00
N GLY A 4 2.68 -3.44 7.96
CA GLY A 4 3.29 -4.73 7.65
C GLY A 4 2.45 -5.63 6.73
N ASP A 5 1.19 -5.29 6.46
CA ASP A 5 0.41 -6.02 5.45
C ASP A 5 0.99 -5.79 4.05
N LYS A 6 1.03 -6.87 3.24
CA LYS A 6 1.25 -6.77 1.81
C LYS A 6 -0.04 -6.41 1.12
N VAL A 7 0.03 -5.44 0.22
CA VAL A 7 -1.10 -4.93 -0.53
C VAL A 7 -0.71 -4.67 -1.96
N ARG A 8 -1.70 -4.64 -2.84
CA ARG A 8 -1.57 -4.14 -4.21
C ARG A 8 -2.73 -3.20 -4.50
N GLU A 9 -2.56 -2.31 -5.47
CA GLU A 9 -3.70 -1.56 -6.00
C GLU A 9 -4.61 -2.49 -6.79
N ILE A 10 -5.93 -2.28 -6.68
CA ILE A 10 -6.93 -3.08 -7.39
C ILE A 10 -6.71 -2.90 -8.89
N GLY A 11 -6.46 -4.02 -9.59
CA GLY A 11 -6.17 -4.02 -11.03
C GLY A 11 -4.70 -3.79 -11.38
N ASP A 12 -3.82 -3.60 -10.40
CA ASP A 12 -2.36 -3.61 -10.58
C ASP A 12 -1.76 -4.97 -10.16
N THR A 13 -0.58 -5.26 -10.68
CA THR A 13 0.28 -6.38 -10.28
C THR A 13 1.34 -5.97 -9.26
N LEU A 14 1.60 -4.67 -9.09
CA LEU A 14 2.63 -4.18 -8.20
C LEU A 14 2.22 -4.35 -6.73
N THR A 15 2.96 -5.19 -6.01
CA THR A 15 2.75 -5.43 -4.58
C THR A 15 3.70 -4.57 -3.75
N GLY A 16 3.15 -3.91 -2.74
CA GLY A 16 3.89 -3.13 -1.76
C GLY A 16 3.57 -3.56 -0.34
N THR A 17 4.23 -2.93 0.63
CA THR A 17 4.02 -3.17 2.06
C THR A 17 3.56 -1.89 2.73
N ILE A 18 2.50 -1.97 3.52
CA ILE A 18 2.00 -0.83 4.28
C ILE A 18 3.00 -0.48 5.38
N VAL A 19 3.45 0.77 5.40
CA VAL A 19 4.31 1.30 6.46
C VAL A 19 3.55 2.16 7.47
N TYR A 20 2.47 2.82 7.04
CA TYR A 20 1.64 3.67 7.87
C TYR A 20 0.21 3.76 7.30
N ILE A 21 -0.79 3.99 8.17
CA ILE A 21 -2.18 4.22 7.77
C ILE A 21 -2.73 5.36 8.63
N ALA A 22 -3.31 6.37 8.00
CA ALA A 22 -4.05 7.44 8.66
C ALA A 22 -5.13 8.01 7.75
N ASN A 23 -6.26 8.43 8.34
CA ASN A 23 -7.32 9.18 7.65
C ASN A 23 -7.81 8.55 6.34
N GLY A 24 -7.86 7.22 6.24
CA GLY A 24 -8.29 6.51 5.03
C GLY A 24 -7.23 6.35 3.95
N TYR A 25 -5.99 6.74 4.22
CA TYR A 25 -4.83 6.56 3.35
C TYR A 25 -3.82 5.59 3.98
N ALA A 26 -3.12 4.84 3.13
CA ALA A 26 -2.00 4.00 3.50
C ALA A 26 -0.74 4.45 2.75
N ASP A 27 0.35 4.62 3.48
CA ASP A 27 1.67 4.75 2.90
C ASP A 27 2.18 3.35 2.58
N VAL A 28 2.45 3.09 1.30
CA VAL A 28 2.88 1.81 0.78
C VAL A 28 4.31 1.95 0.26
N LYS A 29 5.20 1.08 0.75
CA LYS A 29 6.56 0.96 0.24
C LYS A 29 6.62 -0.16 -0.81
N TYR A 30 7.03 0.18 -2.01
CA TYR A 30 7.25 -0.78 -3.09
C TYR A 30 8.74 -1.18 -3.17
N PRO A 31 9.07 -2.46 -3.43
CA PRO A 31 10.45 -2.95 -3.39
C PRO A 31 11.37 -2.26 -4.42
N ASN A 32 10.82 -1.87 -5.57
CA ASN A 32 11.58 -1.26 -6.67
C ASN A 32 11.52 0.28 -6.67
N MET A 33 10.94 0.90 -5.64
CA MET A 33 10.79 2.35 -5.55
C MET A 33 11.51 2.86 -4.30
N LYS A 34 12.31 3.92 -4.45
CA LYS A 34 13.06 4.52 -3.31
C LYS A 34 12.15 5.28 -2.32
N GLY A 35 10.87 5.46 -2.65
CA GLY A 35 9.91 6.22 -1.86
C GLY A 35 8.76 5.37 -1.28
N VAL A 36 7.87 6.06 -0.59
CA VAL A 36 6.56 5.58 -0.15
C VAL A 36 5.49 6.30 -0.95
N CYS A 37 4.48 5.55 -1.38
CA CYS A 37 3.32 6.09 -2.09
C CYS A 37 2.15 6.13 -1.12
N SER A 38 1.53 7.29 -0.95
CA SER A 38 0.32 7.44 -0.14
C SER A 38 -0.91 7.19 -1.03
N LEU A 39 -1.63 6.10 -0.76
CA LEU A 39 -2.76 5.66 -1.56
C LEU A 39 -4.03 5.52 -0.71
N PRO A 40 -5.22 5.86 -1.23
CA PRO A 40 -6.47 5.62 -0.53
C PRO A 40 -6.68 4.11 -0.29
N VAL A 41 -7.00 3.75 0.94
CA VAL A 41 -7.15 2.34 1.37
C VAL A 41 -8.24 1.62 0.55
N GLN A 42 -9.24 2.33 0.05
CA GLN A 42 -10.30 1.74 -0.79
C GLN A 42 -9.80 1.17 -2.13
N PHE A 43 -8.65 1.63 -2.63
CA PHE A 43 -8.05 1.13 -3.87
C PHE A 43 -7.02 0.03 -3.61
N LEU A 44 -6.80 -0.35 -2.34
CA LEU A 44 -5.84 -1.37 -1.96
C LEU A 44 -6.57 -2.67 -1.61
N GLU A 45 -6.07 -3.78 -2.12
CA GLU A 45 -6.46 -5.12 -1.71
C GLU A 45 -5.29 -5.84 -1.03
N LYS A 46 -5.62 -6.75 -0.11
CA LYS A 46 -4.61 -7.53 0.61
C LYS A 46 -4.17 -8.72 -0.23
N VAL A 47 -2.86 -8.99 -0.22
CA VAL A 47 -2.23 -10.15 -0.88
C VAL A 47 -1.93 -11.25 0.12
#